data_AF-A0A8T0NFY0-F1
#
_entry.id   AF-A0A8T0NFY0-F1
#
_cell.length_a   1.000
_cell.length_b   1.000
_cell.length_c   1.000
_cell.angle_alpha   90.00
_cell.angle_beta   90.00
_cell.angle_gamma   90.00
#
_symmetry.space_group_name_H-M   'P 1'
#
loop_
_entity.id
_entity.type
_entity.pdbx_description
1 polymer ?
#
loop_
_entity_poly.entity_id
_entity_poly.type
_entity_poly.pdbx_seq_one_letter_code
_entity_poly.pdbx_strand_id
1 'polypeptide(L)'
;MDRLVIPEPSSEVMIRVEPGRQARGELTLRNAMHTMPVAFRLQPAVRGRFAVRPHTGILAPLAAVTVEVVYLASAAPEGPSGSGGGSRGEDAFLLHSVVAPGAAVKEPVTALDSVNPEWFSARRKQVFVDSSIRATFVGASVAARLVAAGAVEALREVLDRSEPEWRSADAADESGHTLLDLAVGLRRADIVQVLLEYGADADKPSRGRTPLETAAASGECLIAELLLANGANPAGSDALHVAAAAGHNDVLKLLLAKPACASPASSSSASFSCSFTSIDAAGRDGKTPLRLAAEAGRRDTVKALLAAGARAEARCGTDEATALHAAARRGDEAVARLLLSHGVAGTAAVRDVAGKTAFEVAAEEGHGGRIMDFLGLGEAILAAARKGEVRSVRRAADGGASVEGRDAHGWTPLMRAAFKGRTDTVRDLIDRGADVDAADAEGYTALHCAAEAGRADVADLLLKNGANAKTTTAKGRTATEIAAAAGKSKVVRLLEKSGGMGRKDVSEKAAPAVAKGGSMDRRRRGRKGSSGAIRFGGGKEGFEAAAVTVGWSH
;
A
#
# COMPACT_ATOMS: atom_id res chain seq x y z
N MET A 1 -48.62 -46.31 6.32
CA MET A 1 -48.58 -44.97 6.93
C MET A 1 -47.31 -44.95 7.71
N ASP A 2 -46.24 -44.44 7.10
CA ASP A 2 -44.89 -44.78 7.56
C ASP A 2 -44.37 -43.75 8.57
N ARG A 3 -45.11 -42.66 8.78
CA ARG A 3 -44.83 -41.60 9.75
C ARG A 3 -46.13 -41.07 10.36
N LEU A 4 -46.21 -41.02 11.69
CA LEU A 4 -47.33 -40.40 12.43
C LEU A 4 -47.16 -38.89 12.62
N VAL A 5 -45.90 -38.44 12.60
CA VAL A 5 -45.51 -37.03 12.72
C VAL A 5 -44.63 -36.69 11.53
N ILE A 6 -44.89 -35.56 10.90
CA ILE A 6 -44.14 -35.06 9.74
C ILE A 6 -43.42 -33.78 10.16
N PRO A 7 -42.09 -33.70 10.02
CA PRO A 7 -41.37 -32.44 10.19
C PRO A 7 -41.63 -31.53 8.98
N GLU A 8 -42.03 -30.28 9.21
CA GLU A 8 -42.23 -29.24 8.20
C GLU A 8 -41.27 -28.06 8.49
N PRO A 9 -40.61 -27.47 7.48
CA PRO A 9 -40.66 -27.79 6.05
C PRO A 9 -39.75 -28.96 5.60
N SER A 10 -38.77 -29.37 6.41
CA SER A 10 -37.84 -30.47 6.09
C SER A 10 -37.45 -31.25 7.35
N SER A 11 -36.87 -32.44 7.18
CA SER A 11 -36.26 -33.22 8.28
C SER A 11 -34.95 -32.61 8.80
N GLU A 12 -34.65 -31.34 8.55
CA GLU A 12 -33.39 -30.70 8.98
C GLU A 12 -33.67 -29.51 9.92
N VAL A 13 -32.96 -29.46 11.04
CA VAL A 13 -33.03 -28.41 12.05
C VAL A 13 -31.89 -27.43 11.80
N MET A 14 -32.22 -26.21 11.40
CA MET A 14 -31.24 -25.15 11.21
C MET A 14 -30.88 -24.53 12.55
N ILE A 15 -29.65 -24.74 13.01
CA ILE A 15 -29.14 -24.16 14.25
C ILE A 15 -28.33 -22.92 13.91
N ARG A 16 -28.84 -21.76 14.31
CA ARG A 16 -28.20 -20.45 14.13
C ARG A 16 -27.08 -20.31 15.14
N VAL A 17 -25.85 -20.08 14.67
CA VAL A 17 -24.66 -19.84 15.50
C VAL A 17 -24.21 -18.39 15.34
N GLU A 18 -24.43 -17.58 16.37
CA GLU A 18 -23.98 -16.19 16.44
C GLU A 18 -22.89 -16.03 17.52
N PRO A 19 -21.87 -15.17 17.31
CA PRO A 19 -20.87 -14.89 18.33
C PRO A 19 -21.53 -14.33 19.60
N GLY A 20 -21.30 -14.98 20.74
CA GLY A 20 -21.79 -14.51 22.05
C GLY A 20 -23.28 -14.74 22.34
N ARG A 21 -24.04 -15.38 21.44
CA ARG A 21 -25.42 -15.81 21.69
C ARG A 21 -25.53 -17.33 21.72
N GLN A 22 -26.51 -17.81 22.48
CA GLN A 22 -26.80 -19.24 22.54
C GLN A 22 -27.31 -19.71 21.18
N ALA A 23 -26.68 -20.74 20.63
CA ALA A 23 -27.06 -21.26 19.31
C ALA A 23 -28.41 -21.99 19.39
N ARG A 24 -29.36 -21.56 18.57
CA ARG A 24 -30.78 -21.99 18.61
C ARG A 24 -31.28 -22.32 17.20
N GLY A 25 -32.14 -23.32 17.12
CA GLY A 25 -32.88 -23.69 15.92
C GLY A 25 -34.32 -24.04 16.26
N GLU A 26 -35.18 -24.00 15.27
CA GLU A 26 -36.60 -24.33 15.41
C GLU A 26 -36.96 -25.45 14.44
N LEU A 27 -37.83 -26.35 14.88
CA LEU A 27 -38.36 -27.45 14.07
C LEU A 27 -39.87 -27.55 14.29
N THR A 28 -40.65 -27.50 13.21
CA THR A 28 -42.10 -27.68 13.30
C THR A 28 -42.45 -29.15 13.08
N LEU A 29 -43.17 -29.74 14.03
CA LEU A 29 -43.67 -31.11 13.97
C LEU A 29 -45.18 -31.10 13.79
N ARG A 30 -45.68 -31.72 12.73
CA ARG A 30 -47.10 -31.79 12.40
C ARG A 30 -47.66 -33.21 12.54
N ASN A 31 -48.86 -33.32 13.08
CA ASN A 31 -49.59 -34.59 13.14
C ASN A 31 -50.13 -34.98 11.75
N ALA A 32 -49.75 -36.15 11.24
CA ALA A 32 -50.25 -36.69 9.98
C ALA A 32 -51.67 -37.29 10.09
N MET A 33 -52.13 -37.57 11.31
CA MET A 33 -53.42 -38.20 11.58
C MET A 33 -54.54 -37.16 11.58
N HIS A 34 -55.62 -37.47 10.86
CA HIS A 34 -56.79 -36.60 10.71
C HIS A 34 -57.82 -36.79 11.84
N THR A 35 -57.81 -37.95 12.50
CA THR A 35 -58.86 -38.36 13.43
C THR A 35 -58.38 -38.62 14.86
N MET A 36 -57.06 -38.74 15.08
CA MET A 36 -56.49 -39.17 16.35
C MET A 36 -55.32 -38.27 16.78
N PRO A 37 -55.20 -37.95 18.09
CA PRO A 37 -54.03 -37.26 18.62
C PRO A 37 -52.81 -38.19 18.73
N VAL A 38 -51.62 -37.62 18.53
CA VAL A 38 -50.34 -38.34 18.53
C VAL A 38 -49.42 -37.76 19.59
N ALA A 39 -48.89 -38.61 20.46
CA ALA A 39 -47.84 -38.23 21.39
C ALA A 39 -46.47 -38.35 20.71
N PHE A 40 -45.61 -37.36 20.89
CA PHE A 40 -44.24 -37.37 20.36
C PHE A 40 -43.21 -37.18 21.47
N ARG A 41 -42.00 -37.68 21.22
CA ARG A 41 -40.81 -37.48 22.03
C ARG A 41 -39.61 -37.30 21.11
N LEU A 42 -38.96 -36.14 21.18
CA LEU A 42 -37.78 -35.82 20.38
C LEU A 42 -36.53 -35.90 21.27
N GLN A 43 -35.56 -36.72 20.91
CA GLN A 43 -34.32 -36.88 21.65
C GLN A 43 -33.10 -36.73 20.75
N PRO A 44 -32.06 -36.00 21.17
CA PRO A 44 -30.79 -36.00 20.46
C PRO A 44 -30.14 -37.39 20.56
N ALA A 45 -29.51 -37.85 19.48
CA ALA A 45 -28.78 -39.12 19.44
C ALA A 45 -27.62 -39.12 20.45
N VAL A 46 -26.91 -37.98 20.57
CA VAL A 46 -25.89 -37.75 21.60
C VAL A 46 -26.49 -36.92 22.74
N ARG A 47 -26.61 -37.52 23.93
CA ARG A 47 -27.14 -36.84 25.11
C ARG A 47 -26.19 -35.75 25.59
N GLY A 48 -26.74 -34.59 25.95
CA GLY A 48 -25.98 -33.46 26.52
C GLY A 48 -25.48 -32.42 25.52
N ARG A 49 -25.55 -32.69 24.21
CA ARG A 49 -25.11 -31.76 23.15
C ARG A 49 -26.19 -30.74 22.76
N PHE A 50 -27.46 -31.15 22.83
CA PHE A 50 -28.63 -30.33 22.51
C PHE A 50 -29.65 -30.38 23.66
N ALA A 51 -30.26 -29.24 23.97
CA ALA A 51 -31.50 -29.13 24.75
C ALA A 51 -32.68 -28.92 23.80
N VAL A 52 -33.75 -29.68 24.01
CA VAL A 52 -34.95 -29.64 23.16
C VAL A 52 -36.14 -29.20 24.03
N ARG A 53 -36.87 -28.17 23.59
CA ARG A 53 -38.03 -27.62 24.30
C ARG A 53 -39.18 -27.37 23.32
N PRO A 54 -40.33 -28.06 23.48
CA PRO A 54 -40.61 -29.17 24.39
C PRO A 54 -39.97 -30.49 23.93
N HIS A 55 -39.48 -31.31 24.87
CA HIS A 55 -38.94 -32.64 24.56
C HIS A 55 -40.01 -33.70 24.28
N THR A 56 -41.23 -33.48 24.79
CA THR A 56 -42.38 -34.36 24.63
C THR A 56 -43.66 -33.54 24.55
N GLY A 57 -44.64 -34.01 23.78
CA GLY A 57 -45.94 -33.34 23.69
C GLY A 57 -47.01 -34.21 23.06
N ILE A 58 -48.26 -33.74 23.11
CA ILE A 58 -49.41 -34.37 22.45
C ILE A 58 -49.91 -33.43 21.37
N LEU A 59 -49.93 -33.90 20.12
CA LEU A 59 -50.44 -33.15 18.98
C LEU A 59 -51.90 -33.53 18.74
N ALA A 60 -52.78 -32.54 18.68
CA ALA A 60 -54.15 -32.71 18.18
C ALA A 60 -54.15 -33.16 16.70
N PRO A 61 -55.25 -33.70 16.17
CA PRO A 61 -55.35 -34.03 14.75
C PRO A 61 -55.04 -32.82 13.87
N LEU A 62 -54.17 -32.99 12.87
CA LEU A 62 -53.68 -31.94 11.95
C LEU A 62 -52.95 -30.74 12.60
N ALA A 63 -52.73 -30.73 13.91
CA ALA A 63 -52.03 -29.65 14.59
C ALA A 63 -50.51 -29.75 14.41
N ALA A 64 -49.84 -28.60 14.50
CA ALA A 64 -48.41 -28.47 14.47
C ALA A 64 -47.90 -27.85 15.78
N VAL A 65 -46.69 -28.24 16.20
CA VAL A 65 -45.97 -27.65 17.34
C VAL A 65 -44.56 -27.32 16.89
N THR A 66 -44.10 -26.13 17.25
CA THR A 66 -42.72 -25.68 17.08
C THR A 66 -41.89 -26.15 18.27
N VAL A 67 -40.78 -26.81 17.98
CA VAL A 67 -39.82 -27.29 18.96
C VAL A 67 -38.54 -26.46 18.82
N GLU A 68 -38.13 -25.83 19.91
CA GLU A 68 -36.86 -25.13 20.02
C GLU A 68 -35.75 -26.12 20.36
N VAL A 69 -34.68 -26.10 19.56
CA VAL A 69 -33.46 -26.88 19.75
C VAL A 69 -32.32 -25.92 20.08
N VAL A 70 -31.74 -26.07 21.25
CA VAL A 70 -30.66 -25.22 21.78
C VAL A 70 -29.39 -26.04 21.84
N TYR A 71 -28.33 -25.60 21.15
CA TYR A 71 -27.02 -26.24 21.22
C TYR A 71 -26.32 -25.83 22.52
N LEU A 72 -25.89 -26.83 23.31
CA LEU A 72 -25.35 -26.64 24.66
C LEU A 72 -23.83 -26.85 24.75
N ALA A 73 -23.17 -27.32 23.70
CA ALA A 73 -21.74 -27.61 23.79
C ALA A 73 -20.92 -26.32 23.87
N SER A 74 -19.98 -26.29 24.83
CA SER A 74 -18.99 -25.23 25.04
C SER A 74 -17.98 -25.11 23.87
N ALA A 75 -17.81 -26.19 23.10
CA ALA A 75 -16.98 -26.21 21.89
C ALA A 75 -17.85 -25.99 20.65
N ALA A 76 -17.44 -25.03 19.81
CA ALA A 76 -18.02 -24.79 18.49
C ALA A 76 -18.05 -26.11 17.69
N PRO A 77 -19.12 -26.39 16.92
CA PRO A 77 -19.25 -27.64 16.18
C PRO A 77 -18.05 -27.79 15.24
N GLU A 78 -17.25 -28.86 15.38
CA GLU A 78 -16.11 -29.13 14.49
C GLU A 78 -16.62 -29.13 13.04
N GLY A 79 -15.95 -28.34 12.19
CA GLY A 79 -16.38 -28.19 10.80
C GLY A 79 -16.30 -29.52 10.04
N PRO A 80 -16.96 -29.63 8.87
CA PRO A 80 -17.01 -30.84 8.06
C PRO A 80 -15.68 -31.25 7.38
N SER A 81 -14.53 -30.90 7.93
CA SER A 81 -13.22 -31.26 7.37
C SER A 81 -12.19 -31.61 8.44
N GLY A 82 -12.40 -32.75 9.08
CA GLY A 82 -11.30 -33.61 9.53
C GLY A 82 -11.19 -34.75 8.54
N SER A 83 -10.00 -35.02 8.02
CA SER A 83 -9.68 -36.22 7.23
C SER A 83 -9.75 -37.48 8.10
N GLY A 84 -10.94 -37.80 8.57
CA GLY A 84 -11.29 -38.97 9.37
C GLY A 84 -12.79 -39.11 9.35
N GLY A 85 -13.31 -40.29 8.98
CA GLY A 85 -14.74 -40.58 8.86
C GLY A 85 -15.49 -40.55 10.20
N GLY A 86 -15.57 -39.38 10.83
CA GLY A 86 -16.29 -39.12 12.07
C GLY A 86 -17.71 -38.65 11.80
N SER A 87 -18.63 -39.61 11.69
CA SER A 87 -20.03 -39.54 12.11
C SER A 87 -20.91 -38.37 11.61
N ARG A 88 -21.51 -38.56 10.42
CA ARG A 88 -22.83 -37.97 10.04
C ARG A 88 -23.99 -38.33 11.01
N GLY A 89 -23.72 -39.02 12.12
CA GLY A 89 -24.71 -39.51 13.09
C GLY A 89 -24.69 -38.80 14.46
N GLU A 90 -23.75 -37.89 14.72
CA GLU A 90 -23.66 -37.18 16.00
C GLU A 90 -24.68 -36.03 16.15
N ASP A 91 -25.08 -35.43 15.04
CA ASP A 91 -26.02 -34.31 14.97
C ASP A 91 -27.43 -34.79 14.54
N ALA A 92 -27.81 -36.02 14.89
CA ALA A 92 -29.10 -36.60 14.56
C ALA A 92 -30.08 -36.56 15.75
N PHE A 93 -31.38 -36.51 15.45
CA PHE A 93 -32.46 -36.64 16.44
C PHE A 93 -33.30 -37.88 16.16
N LEU A 94 -33.74 -38.52 17.25
CA LEU A 94 -34.68 -39.62 17.25
C LEU A 94 -36.05 -39.09 17.66
N LEU A 95 -37.00 -39.14 16.72
CA LEU A 95 -38.39 -38.78 16.97
C LEU A 95 -39.21 -40.05 17.20
N HIS A 96 -39.65 -40.25 18.43
CA HIS A 96 -40.55 -41.34 18.79
C HIS A 96 -41.99 -40.81 18.75
N SER A 97 -42.89 -41.51 18.08
CA SER A 97 -44.30 -41.14 17.95
C SER A 97 -45.22 -42.33 18.22
N VAL A 98 -46.33 -42.06 18.91
CA VAL A 98 -47.30 -43.07 19.36
C VAL A 98 -48.71 -42.49 19.30
N VAL A 99 -49.67 -43.27 18.82
CA VAL A 99 -51.08 -42.87 18.83
C VAL A 99 -51.61 -42.88 20.28
N ALA A 100 -52.25 -41.77 20.70
CA ALA A 100 -52.68 -41.56 22.07
C ALA A 100 -54.22 -41.39 22.17
N PRO A 101 -55.01 -42.46 21.94
CA PRO A 101 -56.47 -42.35 22.00
C PRO A 101 -56.92 -41.97 23.42
N GLY A 102 -57.62 -40.84 23.56
CA GLY A 102 -58.16 -40.34 24.83
C GLY A 102 -57.32 -39.27 25.55
N ALA A 103 -56.22 -38.80 24.96
CA ALA A 103 -55.45 -37.70 25.54
C ALA A 103 -56.16 -36.34 25.32
N ALA A 104 -56.48 -35.63 26.41
CA ALA A 104 -57.08 -34.30 26.35
C ALA A 104 -56.01 -33.24 26.07
N VAL A 105 -56.12 -32.55 24.93
CA VAL A 105 -55.21 -31.45 24.57
C VAL A 105 -55.67 -30.18 25.30
N LYS A 106 -55.11 -29.93 26.48
CA LYS A 106 -55.28 -28.64 27.18
C LYS A 106 -54.18 -27.69 26.70
N GLU A 107 -54.57 -26.74 25.85
CA GLU A 107 -53.83 -25.55 25.35
C GLU A 107 -52.34 -25.71 24.95
N PRO A 108 -51.92 -25.12 23.81
CA PRO A 108 -50.68 -25.52 23.13
C PRO A 108 -49.35 -25.11 23.78
N VAL A 109 -49.33 -24.38 24.91
CA VAL A 109 -48.09 -23.70 25.37
C VAL A 109 -47.63 -24.04 26.80
N THR A 110 -48.41 -24.76 27.62
CA THR A 110 -48.09 -24.88 29.07
C THR A 110 -48.17 -26.28 29.68
N ALA A 111 -48.36 -27.35 28.90
CA ALA A 111 -48.41 -28.72 29.42
C ALA A 111 -47.12 -29.52 29.16
N LEU A 112 -45.96 -28.95 29.53
CA LEU A 112 -44.63 -29.46 29.16
C LEU A 112 -44.18 -30.80 29.81
N ASP A 113 -44.92 -31.39 30.74
CA ASP A 113 -44.48 -32.61 31.46
C ASP A 113 -45.50 -33.77 31.48
N SER A 114 -46.67 -33.64 30.85
CA SER A 114 -47.80 -34.56 31.09
C SER A 114 -47.83 -35.85 30.23
N VAL A 115 -46.76 -36.16 29.50
CA VAL A 115 -46.71 -37.36 28.64
C VAL A 115 -46.20 -38.55 29.45
N ASN A 116 -47.03 -39.59 29.62
CA ASN A 116 -46.63 -40.77 30.39
C ASN A 116 -45.46 -41.50 29.69
N PRO A 117 -44.30 -41.68 30.35
CA PRO A 117 -43.13 -42.33 29.75
C PRO A 117 -43.39 -43.78 29.32
N GLU A 118 -44.37 -44.46 29.92
CA GLU A 118 -44.75 -45.83 29.54
C GLU A 118 -45.38 -45.91 28.13
N TRP A 119 -45.89 -44.80 27.57
CA TRP A 119 -46.44 -44.78 26.20
C TRP A 119 -45.40 -45.09 25.13
N PHE A 120 -44.12 -44.83 25.41
CA PHE A 120 -43.00 -45.11 24.50
C PHE A 120 -42.32 -46.46 24.77
N SER A 121 -42.88 -47.29 25.66
CA SER A 121 -42.34 -48.62 25.98
C SER A 121 -42.87 -49.68 25.00
N ALA A 122 -41.97 -50.52 24.49
CA ALA A 122 -42.24 -51.53 23.46
C ALA A 122 -43.23 -52.64 23.86
N ARG A 123 -43.68 -52.68 25.13
CA ARG A 123 -44.51 -53.78 25.64
C ARG A 123 -45.99 -53.71 25.26
N ARG A 124 -46.53 -52.57 24.77
CA ARG A 124 -47.98 -52.45 24.50
C ARG A 124 -48.44 -51.58 23.30
N LYS A 125 -47.58 -50.81 22.61
CA LYS A 125 -48.01 -49.94 21.48
C LYS A 125 -46.99 -49.91 20.35
N GLN A 126 -47.44 -49.78 19.09
CA GLN A 126 -46.57 -49.59 17.93
C GLN A 126 -45.95 -48.20 17.99
N VAL A 127 -44.68 -48.12 18.42
CA VAL A 127 -43.89 -46.89 18.46
C VAL A 127 -43.21 -46.71 17.11
N PHE A 128 -43.45 -45.58 16.47
CA PHE A 128 -42.77 -45.21 15.23
C PHE A 128 -41.56 -44.35 15.59
N VAL A 129 -40.38 -44.76 15.11
CA VAL A 129 -39.11 -44.05 15.34
C VAL A 129 -38.63 -43.50 14.00
N ASP A 130 -38.48 -42.18 13.93
CA ASP A 130 -37.86 -41.50 12.79
C ASP A 130 -36.47 -41.00 13.18
N SER A 131 -35.44 -41.45 12.46
CA SER A 131 -34.04 -41.04 12.61
C SER A 131 -33.57 -40.12 11.49
N SER A 132 -34.48 -39.68 10.61
CA SER A 132 -34.16 -38.81 9.48
C SER A 132 -33.89 -37.36 9.89
N ILE A 133 -34.19 -36.98 11.13
CA ILE A 133 -34.03 -35.61 11.60
C ILE A 133 -32.55 -35.32 11.90
N ARG A 134 -31.99 -34.28 11.27
CA ARG A 134 -30.59 -33.86 11.49
C ARG A 134 -30.47 -32.38 11.81
N ALA A 135 -29.50 -31.98 12.61
CA ALA A 135 -29.11 -30.60 12.79
C ALA A 135 -28.08 -30.17 11.73
N THR A 136 -28.26 -28.97 11.20
CA THR A 136 -27.30 -28.29 10.32
C THR A 136 -26.98 -26.94 10.94
N PHE A 137 -25.69 -26.63 11.10
CA PHE A 137 -25.27 -25.37 11.70
C PHE A 137 -25.13 -24.29 10.62
N VAL A 138 -25.80 -23.17 10.81
CA VAL A 138 -25.77 -22.01 9.91
C VAL A 138 -25.33 -20.79 10.73
N GLY A 139 -24.45 -19.95 10.18
CA GLY A 139 -24.02 -18.72 10.85
C GLY A 139 -22.68 -18.20 10.37
N ALA A 140 -22.39 -16.95 10.72
CA ALA A 140 -21.18 -16.23 10.32
C ALA A 140 -19.89 -16.96 10.72
N SER A 141 -19.83 -17.48 11.96
CA SER A 141 -18.67 -18.20 12.49
C SER A 141 -18.49 -19.59 11.88
N VAL A 142 -19.58 -20.23 11.43
CA VAL A 142 -19.53 -21.50 10.72
C VAL A 142 -19.03 -21.27 9.29
N ALA A 143 -19.61 -20.30 8.59
CA ALA A 143 -19.18 -19.93 7.24
C ALA A 143 -17.70 -19.48 7.21
N ALA A 144 -17.24 -18.68 8.17
CA ALA A 144 -15.85 -18.24 8.25
C ALA A 144 -14.88 -19.42 8.43
N ARG A 145 -15.24 -20.42 9.24
CA ARG A 145 -14.43 -21.63 9.41
C ARG A 145 -14.45 -22.52 8.17
N LEU A 146 -15.57 -22.61 7.46
CA LEU A 146 -15.66 -23.33 6.19
C LEU A 146 -14.78 -22.69 5.11
N VAL A 147 -14.75 -21.36 5.05
CA VAL A 147 -13.85 -20.59 4.17
C VAL A 147 -12.38 -20.86 4.55
N ALA A 148 -12.06 -20.82 5.85
CA ALA A 148 -10.70 -21.12 6.35
C ALA A 148 -10.26 -22.56 6.08
N ALA A 149 -11.17 -23.53 6.22
CA ALA A 149 -10.95 -24.93 5.90
C ALA A 149 -10.92 -25.21 4.39
N GLY A 150 -11.48 -24.30 3.59
CA GLY A 150 -11.53 -24.43 2.16
C GLY A 150 -12.59 -25.40 1.63
N ALA A 151 -13.65 -25.64 2.39
CA ALA A 151 -14.72 -26.57 2.04
C ALA A 151 -15.81 -25.86 1.21
N VAL A 152 -15.64 -25.85 -0.12
CA VAL A 152 -16.53 -25.14 -1.06
C VAL A 152 -17.95 -25.68 -1.05
N GLU A 153 -18.12 -27.00 -1.16
CA GLU A 153 -19.44 -27.65 -1.19
C GLU A 153 -20.23 -27.43 0.09
N ALA A 154 -19.57 -27.59 1.25
CA ALA A 154 -20.19 -27.35 2.54
C ALA A 154 -20.55 -25.87 2.74
N LEU A 155 -19.74 -24.94 2.21
CA LEU A 155 -20.07 -23.52 2.22
C LEU A 155 -21.31 -23.24 1.35
N ARG A 156 -21.39 -23.82 0.16
CA ARG A 156 -22.54 -23.68 -0.73
C ARG A 156 -23.82 -24.19 -0.07
N GLU A 157 -23.75 -25.36 0.56
CA GLU A 157 -24.85 -25.96 1.30
C GLU A 157 -25.35 -25.06 2.46
N VAL A 158 -24.43 -24.39 3.17
CA VAL A 158 -24.77 -23.44 4.24
C VAL A 158 -25.37 -22.14 3.68
N LEU A 159 -24.89 -21.65 2.53
CA LEU A 159 -25.41 -20.44 1.89
C LEU A 159 -26.79 -20.67 1.24
N ASP A 160 -27.00 -21.78 0.53
CA ASP A 160 -28.30 -22.15 -0.05
C ASP A 160 -29.41 -22.26 1.00
N ARG A 161 -29.05 -22.74 2.19
CA ARG A 161 -29.99 -22.92 3.30
C ARG A 161 -30.15 -21.69 4.17
N SER A 162 -29.31 -20.68 3.99
CA SER A 162 -29.41 -19.44 4.74
C SER A 162 -30.55 -18.57 4.21
N GLU A 163 -31.29 -17.92 5.09
CA GLU A 163 -32.39 -17.05 4.66
C GLU A 163 -31.85 -15.80 3.93
N PRO A 164 -32.51 -15.37 2.84
CA PRO A 164 -32.03 -14.26 2.01
C PRO A 164 -31.94 -12.93 2.78
N GLU A 165 -32.75 -12.76 3.84
CA GLU A 165 -32.72 -11.57 4.69
C GLU A 165 -31.42 -11.45 5.50
N TRP A 166 -30.70 -12.55 5.74
CA TRP A 166 -29.48 -12.55 6.54
C TRP A 166 -28.29 -11.91 5.79
N ARG A 167 -28.29 -11.91 4.45
CA ARG A 167 -27.09 -11.61 3.63
C ARG A 167 -25.86 -12.35 4.17
N SER A 168 -25.99 -13.67 4.34
CA SER A 168 -24.98 -14.56 4.94
C SER A 168 -23.61 -14.48 4.26
N ALA A 169 -23.57 -14.17 2.97
CA ALA A 169 -22.35 -13.96 2.19
C ALA A 169 -21.52 -12.75 2.68
N ASP A 170 -22.17 -11.73 3.28
CA ASP A 170 -21.54 -10.52 3.83
C ASP A 170 -21.14 -10.66 5.30
N ALA A 171 -21.25 -11.86 5.87
CA ALA A 171 -20.89 -12.11 7.25
C ALA A 171 -19.40 -11.81 7.51
N ALA A 172 -19.09 -11.50 8.78
CA ALA A 172 -17.73 -11.32 9.26
C ALA A 172 -17.39 -12.37 10.32
N ASP A 173 -16.12 -12.71 10.41
CA ASP A 173 -15.59 -13.53 11.49
C ASP A 173 -15.56 -12.76 12.83
N GLU A 174 -15.18 -13.45 13.91
CA GLU A 174 -15.02 -12.84 15.24
C GLU A 174 -13.94 -11.74 15.28
N SER A 175 -13.09 -11.69 14.28
CA SER A 175 -11.98 -10.75 14.17
C SER A 175 -12.28 -9.55 13.26
N GLY A 176 -13.50 -9.49 12.69
CA GLY A 176 -14.00 -8.41 11.83
C GLY A 176 -13.61 -8.52 10.36
N HIS A 177 -13.11 -9.67 9.90
CA HIS A 177 -12.84 -9.96 8.49
C HIS A 177 -14.10 -10.48 7.81
N THR A 178 -14.47 -9.89 6.67
CA THR A 178 -15.57 -10.40 5.84
C THR A 178 -15.21 -11.78 5.28
N LEU A 179 -16.20 -12.62 5.01
CA LEU A 179 -15.97 -13.92 4.36
C LEU A 179 -15.24 -13.77 3.03
N LEU A 180 -15.57 -12.71 2.28
CA LEU A 180 -14.95 -12.39 1.01
C LEU A 180 -13.47 -12.03 1.18
N ASP A 181 -13.11 -11.14 2.12
CA ASP A 181 -11.70 -10.80 2.40
C ASP A 181 -10.89 -12.00 2.90
N LEU A 182 -11.49 -12.89 3.71
CA LEU A 182 -10.83 -14.12 4.13
C LEU A 182 -10.53 -15.03 2.93
N ALA A 183 -11.48 -15.20 2.02
CA ALA A 183 -11.29 -16.00 0.82
C ALA A 183 -10.20 -15.41 -0.12
N VAL A 184 -10.17 -14.08 -0.26
CA VAL A 184 -9.14 -13.35 -1.02
C VAL A 184 -7.77 -13.52 -0.37
N GLY A 185 -7.67 -13.38 0.96
CA GLY A 185 -6.43 -13.57 1.71
C GLY A 185 -5.88 -14.99 1.62
N LEU A 186 -6.76 -15.99 1.54
CA LEU A 186 -6.43 -17.40 1.32
C LEU A 186 -6.15 -17.74 -0.16
N ARG A 187 -6.26 -16.77 -1.08
CA ARG A 187 -6.02 -16.93 -2.53
C ARG A 187 -6.89 -18.02 -3.17
N ARG A 188 -8.14 -18.16 -2.71
CA ARG A 188 -9.08 -19.19 -3.19
C ARG A 188 -10.15 -18.59 -4.08
N ALA A 189 -9.86 -18.52 -5.38
CA ALA A 189 -10.78 -17.97 -6.39
C ALA A 189 -12.13 -18.70 -6.42
N ASP A 190 -12.15 -20.01 -6.25
CA ASP A 190 -13.39 -20.82 -6.26
C ASP A 190 -14.37 -20.37 -5.17
N ILE A 191 -13.86 -20.07 -3.96
CA ILE A 191 -14.67 -19.60 -2.84
C ILE A 191 -15.13 -18.16 -3.07
N VAL A 192 -14.25 -17.31 -3.61
CA VAL A 192 -14.60 -15.93 -3.97
C VAL A 192 -15.74 -15.94 -5.00
N GLN A 193 -15.66 -16.80 -6.01
CA GLN A 193 -16.70 -16.93 -7.02
C GLN A 193 -18.03 -17.35 -6.39
N VAL A 194 -18.03 -18.40 -5.55
CA VAL A 194 -19.25 -18.82 -4.85
C VAL A 194 -19.82 -17.67 -4.02
N LEU A 195 -19.02 -16.98 -3.21
CA LEU A 195 -19.51 -15.87 -2.39
C LEU A 195 -20.12 -14.75 -3.23
N LEU A 196 -19.51 -14.40 -4.37
CA LEU A 196 -20.04 -13.39 -5.29
C LEU A 196 -21.33 -13.84 -6.00
N GLU A 197 -21.45 -15.13 -6.36
CA GLU A 197 -22.69 -15.71 -6.91
C GLU A 197 -23.88 -15.57 -5.93
N TYR A 198 -23.62 -15.71 -4.62
CA TYR A 198 -24.63 -15.50 -3.56
C TYR A 198 -24.80 -14.02 -3.16
N GLY A 199 -24.24 -13.08 -3.93
CA GLY A 199 -24.46 -11.64 -3.73
C GLY A 199 -23.62 -11.01 -2.62
N ALA A 200 -22.43 -11.54 -2.33
CA ALA A 200 -21.46 -10.85 -1.48
C ALA A 200 -21.12 -9.47 -2.05
N ASP A 201 -21.12 -8.45 -1.17
CA ASP A 201 -20.75 -7.09 -1.50
C ASP A 201 -19.23 -7.00 -1.71
N ALA A 202 -18.84 -6.75 -2.96
CA ALA A 202 -17.44 -6.69 -3.38
C ALA A 202 -16.70 -5.45 -2.84
N ASP A 203 -17.41 -4.42 -2.38
CA ASP A 203 -16.83 -3.18 -1.85
C ASP A 203 -16.85 -3.11 -0.31
N LYS A 204 -17.50 -4.07 0.36
CA LYS A 204 -17.63 -4.06 1.82
C LYS A 204 -16.25 -4.17 2.50
N PRO A 205 -15.82 -3.16 3.26
CA PRO A 205 -14.47 -3.13 3.79
C PRO A 205 -14.29 -4.05 5.01
N SER A 206 -13.20 -4.80 5.04
CA SER A 206 -12.68 -5.52 6.21
C SER A 206 -11.57 -4.71 6.86
N ARG A 207 -11.74 -4.30 8.12
CA ARG A 207 -10.74 -3.50 8.88
C ARG A 207 -10.23 -2.28 8.11
N GLY A 208 -11.12 -1.63 7.35
CA GLY A 208 -10.81 -0.45 6.55
C GLY A 208 -10.06 -0.73 5.25
N ARG A 209 -9.96 -1.98 4.79
CA ARG A 209 -9.50 -2.32 3.43
C ARG A 209 -10.61 -3.00 2.64
N THR A 210 -10.71 -2.70 1.36
CA THR A 210 -11.67 -3.38 0.49
C THR A 210 -11.12 -4.74 0.04
N PRO A 211 -11.99 -5.69 -0.33
CA PRO A 211 -11.58 -6.97 -0.92
C PRO A 211 -10.66 -6.78 -2.15
N LEU A 212 -10.92 -5.74 -2.94
CA LEU A 212 -10.09 -5.38 -4.09
C LEU A 212 -8.68 -4.92 -3.68
N GLU A 213 -8.55 -4.14 -2.59
CA GLU A 213 -7.24 -3.78 -2.03
C GLU A 213 -6.47 -5.00 -1.51
N THR A 214 -7.16 -5.95 -0.87
CA THR A 214 -6.56 -7.20 -0.39
C THR A 214 -6.08 -8.06 -1.57
N ALA A 215 -6.86 -8.16 -2.64
CA ALA A 215 -6.47 -8.86 -3.87
C ALA A 215 -5.29 -8.18 -4.57
N ALA A 216 -5.30 -6.84 -4.60
CA ALA A 216 -4.20 -6.03 -5.13
C ALA A 216 -2.91 -6.19 -4.33
N ALA A 217 -2.99 -6.38 -3.00
CA ALA A 217 -1.82 -6.65 -2.17
C ALA A 217 -1.24 -8.05 -2.40
N SER A 218 -2.10 -9.06 -2.58
CA SER A 218 -1.69 -10.45 -2.76
C SER A 218 -1.16 -10.76 -4.17
N GLY A 219 -1.56 -9.96 -5.16
CA GLY A 219 -1.15 -10.09 -6.56
C GLY A 219 -2.03 -11.05 -7.36
N GLU A 220 -3.19 -11.42 -6.84
CA GLU A 220 -4.09 -12.40 -7.45
C GLU A 220 -4.93 -11.77 -8.57
N CYS A 221 -4.44 -11.87 -9.80
CA CYS A 221 -5.07 -11.26 -10.98
C CYS A 221 -6.47 -11.80 -11.25
N LEU A 222 -6.67 -13.13 -11.15
CA LEU A 222 -7.98 -13.76 -11.37
C LEU A 222 -9.01 -13.28 -10.35
N ILE A 223 -8.61 -13.17 -9.08
CA ILE A 223 -9.50 -12.70 -8.01
C ILE A 223 -9.85 -11.22 -8.23
N ALA A 224 -8.88 -10.39 -8.60
CA ALA A 224 -9.13 -8.99 -8.95
C ALA A 224 -10.08 -8.88 -10.16
N GLU A 225 -9.93 -9.72 -11.19
CA GLU A 225 -10.84 -9.76 -12.34
C GLU A 225 -12.26 -10.16 -11.96
N LEU A 226 -12.42 -11.16 -11.09
CA LEU A 226 -13.72 -11.61 -10.59
C LEU A 226 -14.42 -10.50 -9.78
N LEU A 227 -13.68 -9.81 -8.91
CA LEU A 227 -14.22 -8.70 -8.11
C LEU A 227 -14.68 -7.54 -9.02
N LEU A 228 -13.85 -7.15 -10.00
CA LEU A 228 -14.21 -6.09 -10.96
C LEU A 228 -15.39 -6.50 -11.85
N ALA A 229 -15.51 -7.77 -12.21
CA ALA A 229 -16.65 -8.27 -12.99
C ALA A 229 -17.97 -8.23 -12.21
N ASN A 230 -17.91 -8.32 -10.88
CA ASN A 230 -19.05 -8.31 -9.97
C ASN A 230 -19.32 -6.92 -9.35
N GLY A 231 -18.79 -5.85 -9.96
CA GLY A 231 -19.15 -4.47 -9.62
C GLY A 231 -18.29 -3.80 -8.54
N ALA A 232 -17.15 -4.38 -8.15
CA ALA A 232 -16.20 -3.69 -7.27
C ALA A 232 -15.75 -2.35 -7.87
N ASN A 233 -15.78 -1.28 -7.08
CA ASN A 233 -15.43 0.05 -7.54
C ASN A 233 -13.93 0.34 -7.37
N PRO A 234 -13.14 0.39 -8.46
CA PRO A 234 -11.70 0.62 -8.35
C PRO A 234 -11.37 2.06 -7.94
N ALA A 235 -12.25 3.05 -8.22
CA ALA A 235 -12.00 4.47 -7.95
C ALA A 235 -12.25 4.87 -6.48
N GLY A 236 -13.07 4.11 -5.76
CA GLY A 236 -13.31 4.31 -4.33
C GLY A 236 -12.30 3.63 -3.40
N SER A 237 -11.29 2.96 -3.98
CA SER A 237 -10.33 2.14 -3.25
C SER A 237 -8.90 2.57 -3.56
N ASP A 238 -7.97 2.33 -2.63
CA ASP A 238 -6.53 2.51 -2.84
C ASP A 238 -5.91 1.29 -3.55
N ALA A 239 -6.70 0.48 -4.26
CA ALA A 239 -6.23 -0.77 -4.88
C ALA A 239 -5.09 -0.54 -5.88
N LEU A 240 -5.14 0.57 -6.64
CA LEU A 240 -4.07 0.95 -7.55
C LEU A 240 -2.77 1.30 -6.80
N HIS A 241 -2.87 2.01 -5.68
CA HIS A 241 -1.74 2.38 -4.82
C HIS A 241 -1.10 1.16 -4.17
N VAL A 242 -1.92 0.25 -3.66
CA VAL A 242 -1.47 -1.00 -3.03
C VAL A 242 -0.80 -1.92 -4.06
N ALA A 243 -1.38 -2.07 -5.25
CA ALA A 243 -0.76 -2.84 -6.34
C ALA A 243 0.60 -2.25 -6.76
N ALA A 244 0.69 -0.92 -6.86
CA ALA A 244 1.91 -0.21 -7.21
C ALA A 244 3.01 -0.36 -6.14
N ALA A 245 2.66 -0.27 -4.86
CA ALA A 245 3.58 -0.48 -3.74
C ALA A 245 4.08 -1.94 -3.68
N ALA A 246 3.19 -2.91 -3.89
CA ALA A 246 3.52 -4.32 -3.84
C ALA A 246 4.37 -4.77 -5.05
N GLY A 247 4.18 -4.16 -6.22
CA GLY A 247 4.92 -4.48 -7.44
C GLY A 247 4.18 -5.36 -8.44
N HIS A 248 2.85 -5.51 -8.30
CA HIS A 248 2.06 -6.45 -9.08
C HIS A 248 1.61 -5.85 -10.41
N ASN A 249 2.47 -5.95 -11.43
CA ASN A 249 2.25 -5.35 -12.76
C ASN A 249 0.97 -5.81 -13.45
N ASP A 250 0.60 -7.08 -13.30
CA ASP A 250 -0.54 -7.65 -14.03
C ASP A 250 -1.86 -7.14 -13.45
N VAL A 251 -1.99 -7.13 -12.12
CA VAL A 251 -3.12 -6.47 -11.42
C VAL A 251 -3.17 -4.98 -11.76
N LEU A 252 -2.02 -4.30 -11.78
CA LEU A 252 -1.94 -2.88 -12.11
C LEU A 252 -2.42 -2.61 -13.55
N LYS A 253 -2.02 -3.43 -14.53
CA LYS A 253 -2.53 -3.32 -15.91
C LYS A 253 -4.03 -3.60 -15.98
N LEU A 254 -4.55 -4.56 -15.23
CA LEU A 254 -5.98 -4.87 -15.19
C LEU A 254 -6.79 -3.69 -14.64
N LEU A 255 -6.33 -3.09 -13.55
CA LEU A 255 -6.97 -1.91 -12.95
C LEU A 255 -6.95 -0.70 -13.89
N LEU A 256 -5.88 -0.53 -14.68
CA LEU A 256 -5.77 0.55 -15.67
C LEU A 256 -6.56 0.27 -16.96
N ALA A 257 -6.72 -1.00 -17.34
CA ALA A 257 -7.36 -1.40 -18.58
C ALA A 257 -8.89 -1.49 -18.48
N LYS A 258 -9.43 -1.85 -17.31
CA LYS A 258 -10.87 -1.96 -17.11
C LYS A 258 -11.45 -0.62 -16.65
N PRO A 259 -12.23 0.11 -17.48
CA PRO A 259 -13.21 1.02 -16.94
C PRO A 259 -14.20 0.18 -16.12
N ALA A 260 -14.69 0.68 -14.99
CA ALA A 260 -15.81 0.09 -14.29
C ALA A 260 -17.02 0.06 -15.24
N CYS A 261 -17.18 -1.03 -15.99
CA CYS A 261 -18.31 -1.23 -16.88
C CYS A 261 -19.52 -1.52 -16.00
N ALA A 262 -20.38 -0.50 -15.88
CA ALA A 262 -21.74 -0.65 -15.41
C ALA A 262 -22.41 -1.86 -16.08
N SER A 263 -23.07 -2.68 -15.28
CA SER A 263 -23.87 -3.81 -15.74
C SER A 263 -24.93 -3.37 -16.77
N PRO A 264 -25.34 -4.25 -17.71
CA PRO A 264 -26.41 -3.96 -18.64
C PRO A 264 -27.76 -4.19 -17.95
N ALA A 265 -28.24 -3.22 -17.17
CA ALA A 265 -29.62 -3.25 -16.69
C ALA A 265 -30.16 -1.84 -16.42
N SER A 266 -31.31 -1.56 -17.04
CA SER A 266 -32.16 -0.37 -16.94
C SER A 266 -31.75 0.86 -17.76
N SER A 267 -32.49 0.99 -18.86
CA SER A 267 -32.70 2.22 -19.61
C SER A 267 -33.25 3.33 -18.72
N SER A 268 -32.47 4.38 -18.48
CA SER A 268 -32.93 5.76 -18.64
C SER A 268 -31.77 6.73 -18.38
N SER A 269 -31.77 7.79 -19.17
CA SER A 269 -30.80 8.87 -19.22
C SER A 269 -30.35 9.39 -17.84
N ALA A 270 -29.10 9.08 -17.46
CA ALA A 270 -28.33 9.88 -16.53
C ALA A 270 -26.84 9.71 -16.85
N SER A 271 -26.19 10.82 -17.23
CA SER A 271 -24.74 11.06 -17.27
C SER A 271 -23.84 9.83 -17.09
N PHE A 272 -23.31 9.31 -18.21
CA PHE A 272 -22.19 8.38 -18.24
C PHE A 272 -20.94 9.04 -17.64
N SER A 273 -20.82 9.05 -16.32
CA SER A 273 -19.55 9.25 -15.64
C SER A 273 -18.89 7.88 -15.51
N CYS A 274 -18.22 7.41 -16.57
CA CYS A 274 -17.26 6.32 -16.41
C CYS A 274 -16.21 6.78 -15.40
N SER A 275 -16.26 6.26 -14.18
CA SER A 275 -15.27 6.53 -13.13
C SER A 275 -13.96 5.85 -13.50
N PHE A 276 -13.19 6.48 -14.38
CA PHE A 276 -11.80 6.10 -14.61
C PHE A 276 -11.05 6.28 -13.28
N THR A 277 -10.29 5.28 -12.85
CA THR A 277 -9.33 5.50 -11.77
C THR A 277 -8.33 6.54 -12.25
N SER A 278 -8.40 7.75 -11.70
CA SER A 278 -7.39 8.76 -12.00
C SER A 278 -6.03 8.20 -11.58
N ILE A 279 -5.12 8.04 -12.55
CA ILE A 279 -3.78 7.46 -12.34
C ILE A 279 -2.99 8.28 -11.32
N ASP A 280 -3.29 9.58 -11.24
CA ASP A 280 -2.67 10.53 -10.32
C ASP A 280 -3.51 10.76 -9.05
N ALA A 281 -4.55 9.96 -8.78
CA ALA A 281 -5.31 10.08 -7.54
C ALA A 281 -4.38 9.92 -6.33
N ALA A 282 -4.52 10.80 -5.35
CA ALA A 282 -3.85 10.64 -4.07
C ALA A 282 -4.64 9.61 -3.24
N GLY A 283 -3.93 8.61 -2.68
CA GLY A 283 -4.56 7.63 -1.80
C GLY A 283 -4.79 8.20 -0.40
N ARG A 284 -5.18 7.35 0.57
CA ARG A 284 -5.34 7.78 1.99
C ARG A 284 -4.12 8.45 2.60
N ASP A 285 -2.93 8.05 2.18
CA ASP A 285 -1.65 8.63 2.64
C ASP A 285 -1.28 9.94 1.91
N GLY A 286 -2.15 10.43 1.01
CA GLY A 286 -1.89 11.59 0.16
C GLY A 286 -0.85 11.35 -0.93
N LYS A 287 -0.28 10.14 -1.03
CA LYS A 287 0.74 9.76 -2.01
C LYS A 287 0.10 9.24 -3.30
N THR A 288 0.74 9.49 -4.44
CA THR A 288 0.35 8.90 -5.74
C THR A 288 0.87 7.47 -5.90
N PRO A 289 0.25 6.65 -6.77
CA PRO A 289 0.72 5.30 -7.08
C PRO A 289 2.16 5.29 -7.61
N LEU A 290 2.53 6.28 -8.43
CA LEU A 290 3.88 6.43 -8.98
C LEU A 290 4.93 6.69 -7.88
N ARG A 291 4.60 7.49 -6.86
CA ARG A 291 5.49 7.74 -5.72
C ARG A 291 5.70 6.48 -4.90
N LEU A 292 4.63 5.73 -4.61
CA LEU A 292 4.71 4.48 -3.86
C LEU A 292 5.53 3.41 -4.59
N ALA A 293 5.34 3.28 -5.91
CA ALA A 293 6.16 2.39 -6.74
C ALA A 293 7.65 2.77 -6.72
N ALA A 294 7.95 4.08 -6.74
CA ALA A 294 9.32 4.57 -6.66
C ALA A 294 9.95 4.38 -5.27
N GLU A 295 9.18 4.59 -4.19
CA GLU A 295 9.59 4.34 -2.81
C GLU A 295 9.91 2.86 -2.56
N ALA A 296 9.13 1.96 -3.14
CA ALA A 296 9.35 0.52 -3.09
C ALA A 296 10.43 0.01 -4.08
N GLY A 297 10.93 0.85 -5.00
CA GLY A 297 11.94 0.48 -5.98
C GLY A 297 11.45 -0.43 -7.11
N ARG A 298 10.15 -0.41 -7.42
CA ARG A 298 9.51 -1.34 -8.36
C ARG A 298 9.61 -0.84 -9.80
N ARG A 299 10.79 -1.03 -10.41
CA ARG A 299 11.12 -0.56 -11.77
C ARG A 299 10.03 -0.82 -12.81
N ASP A 300 9.52 -2.04 -12.89
CA ASP A 300 8.61 -2.43 -13.97
C ASP A 300 7.20 -1.83 -13.76
N THR A 301 6.76 -1.64 -12.51
CA THR A 301 5.52 -0.89 -12.21
C THR A 301 5.66 0.58 -12.55
N VAL A 302 6.82 1.19 -12.29
CA VAL A 302 7.10 2.58 -12.66
C VAL A 302 7.03 2.74 -14.18
N LYS A 303 7.61 1.80 -14.95
CA LYS A 303 7.46 1.80 -16.43
C LYS A 303 6.00 1.69 -16.85
N ALA A 304 5.24 0.77 -16.24
CA ALA A 304 3.84 0.57 -16.58
C ALA A 304 2.99 1.82 -16.29
N LEU A 305 3.21 2.47 -15.15
CA LEU A 305 2.51 3.70 -14.77
C LEU A 305 2.90 4.89 -15.67
N LEU A 306 4.18 5.05 -16.01
CA LEU A 306 4.63 6.08 -16.95
C LEU A 306 4.07 5.85 -18.35
N ALA A 307 4.03 4.60 -18.82
CA ALA A 307 3.42 4.24 -20.10
C ALA A 307 1.91 4.51 -20.13
N ALA A 308 1.24 4.39 -18.97
CA ALA A 308 -0.17 4.73 -18.82
C ALA A 308 -0.45 6.25 -18.70
N GLY A 309 0.60 7.08 -18.65
CA GLY A 309 0.47 8.54 -18.61
C GLY A 309 0.51 9.16 -17.21
N ALA A 310 1.01 8.45 -16.20
CA ALA A 310 1.19 9.01 -14.85
C ALA A 310 2.11 10.24 -14.86
N ARG A 311 1.74 11.29 -14.13
CA ARG A 311 2.53 12.53 -14.07
C ARG A 311 3.73 12.37 -13.13
N ALA A 312 4.93 12.39 -13.70
CA ALA A 312 6.18 12.34 -12.93
C ALA A 312 6.39 13.56 -12.00
N GLU A 313 5.75 14.69 -12.30
CA GLU A 313 5.84 15.94 -11.55
C GLU A 313 4.80 16.06 -10.42
N ALA A 314 3.93 15.07 -10.24
CA ALA A 314 2.88 15.11 -9.23
C ALA A 314 3.50 15.26 -7.82
N ARG A 315 3.15 16.36 -7.15
CA ARG A 315 3.50 16.63 -5.76
C ARG A 315 2.43 16.03 -4.86
N CYS A 316 2.84 15.17 -3.94
CA CYS A 316 1.90 14.32 -3.22
C CYS A 316 2.40 14.05 -1.79
N GLY A 317 1.47 14.07 -0.83
CA GLY A 317 1.73 13.80 0.58
C GLY A 317 2.09 15.04 1.40
N THR A 318 2.43 14.82 2.67
CA THR A 318 2.80 15.85 3.65
C THR A 318 4.08 16.60 3.30
N ASP A 319 4.95 15.98 2.52
CA ASP A 319 6.30 16.50 2.24
C ASP A 319 6.38 17.18 0.87
N GLU A 320 5.26 17.26 0.13
CA GLU A 320 5.15 17.71 -1.29
C GLU A 320 6.16 17.06 -2.25
N ALA A 321 6.79 15.96 -1.84
CA ALA A 321 7.90 15.37 -2.53
C ALA A 321 7.43 14.52 -3.73
N THR A 322 8.12 14.65 -4.86
CA THR A 322 7.81 13.89 -6.08
C THR A 322 8.30 12.44 -6.02
N ALA A 323 7.91 11.61 -6.99
CA ALA A 323 8.43 10.25 -7.13
C ALA A 323 9.96 10.22 -7.31
N LEU A 324 10.55 11.27 -7.90
CA LEU A 324 12.00 11.39 -8.07
C LEU A 324 12.72 11.58 -6.72
N HIS A 325 12.14 12.34 -5.79
CA HIS A 325 12.70 12.48 -4.43
C HIS A 325 12.69 11.14 -3.68
N ALA A 326 11.64 10.32 -3.87
CA ALA A 326 11.57 8.99 -3.28
C ALA A 326 12.64 8.04 -3.85
N ALA A 327 12.82 8.04 -5.18
CA ALA A 327 13.88 7.27 -5.83
C ALA A 327 15.28 7.72 -5.41
N ALA A 328 15.49 9.03 -5.27
CA ALA A 328 16.75 9.63 -4.81
C ALA A 328 17.10 9.25 -3.37
N ARG A 329 16.13 9.31 -2.45
CA ARG A 329 16.31 8.91 -1.06
C ARG A 329 16.73 7.45 -0.92
N ARG A 330 16.19 6.59 -1.79
CA ARG A 330 16.52 5.15 -1.82
C ARG A 330 17.85 4.85 -2.52
N GLY A 331 18.34 5.75 -3.36
CA GLY A 331 19.51 5.48 -4.21
C GLY A 331 19.19 4.64 -5.45
N ASP A 332 17.92 4.52 -5.84
CA ASP A 332 17.48 3.64 -6.93
C ASP A 332 17.70 4.25 -8.31
N GLU A 333 18.93 4.05 -8.77
CA GLU A 333 19.48 4.42 -10.06
C GLU A 333 18.55 4.11 -11.26
N ALA A 334 18.03 2.88 -11.32
CA ALA A 334 17.19 2.43 -12.44
C ALA A 334 15.83 3.15 -12.50
N VAL A 335 15.23 3.43 -11.35
CA VAL A 335 13.95 4.15 -11.26
C VAL A 335 14.17 5.63 -11.59
N ALA A 336 15.27 6.22 -11.12
CA ALA A 336 15.64 7.59 -11.44
C ALA A 336 15.81 7.82 -12.96
N ARG A 337 16.46 6.91 -13.71
CA ARG A 337 16.51 7.04 -15.20
C ARG A 337 15.14 7.08 -15.82
N LEU A 338 14.25 6.20 -15.38
CA LEU A 338 12.94 6.07 -16.01
C LEU A 338 12.13 7.33 -15.78
N LEU A 339 12.14 7.83 -14.55
CA LEU A 339 11.46 9.08 -14.19
C LEU A 339 12.05 10.30 -14.90
N LEU A 340 13.36 10.36 -15.16
CA LEU A 340 13.99 11.47 -15.89
C LEU A 340 13.89 11.34 -17.41
N SER A 341 13.84 10.12 -17.95
CA SER A 341 13.64 9.90 -19.39
C SER A 341 12.23 10.25 -19.85
N HIS A 342 11.24 10.03 -18.98
CA HIS A 342 9.83 10.34 -19.25
C HIS A 342 9.39 11.67 -18.60
N GLY A 343 10.10 12.12 -17.57
CA GLY A 343 9.92 13.41 -16.92
C GLY A 343 10.57 14.50 -17.74
N VAL A 344 9.75 15.35 -18.35
CA VAL A 344 10.21 16.57 -19.02
C VAL A 344 11.03 17.40 -18.03
N ALA A 345 11.99 18.17 -18.52
CA ALA A 345 13.09 18.84 -17.82
C ALA A 345 12.78 19.64 -16.51
N GLY A 346 11.52 19.73 -16.07
CA GLY A 346 11.08 20.33 -14.81
C GLY A 346 11.09 19.41 -13.58
N THR A 347 11.02 18.07 -13.72
CA THR A 347 10.95 17.15 -12.56
C THR A 347 12.14 17.24 -11.61
N ALA A 348 13.32 17.53 -12.16
CA ALA A 348 14.58 17.72 -11.45
C ALA A 348 14.65 18.99 -10.59
N ALA A 349 13.89 20.03 -10.98
CA ALA A 349 13.89 21.34 -10.32
C ALA A 349 12.78 21.48 -9.27
N VAL A 350 11.89 20.49 -9.16
CA VAL A 350 10.85 20.49 -8.12
C VAL A 350 11.52 20.38 -6.76
N ARG A 351 11.11 21.25 -5.83
CA ARG A 351 11.58 21.25 -4.45
C ARG A 351 10.52 20.64 -3.53
N ASP A 352 10.98 19.90 -2.53
CA ASP A 352 10.13 19.42 -1.43
C ASP A 352 9.83 20.54 -0.41
N VAL A 353 9.09 20.22 0.66
CA VAL A 353 8.78 21.17 1.76
C VAL A 353 10.04 21.70 2.45
N ALA A 354 11.13 20.93 2.45
CA ALA A 354 12.42 21.38 2.99
C ALA A 354 13.16 22.33 2.01
N GLY A 355 12.57 22.63 0.85
CA GLY A 355 13.17 23.43 -0.20
C GLY A 355 14.28 22.69 -0.97
N LYS A 356 14.41 21.38 -0.75
CA LYS A 356 15.49 20.55 -1.31
C LYS A 356 15.09 19.98 -2.64
N THR A 357 16.06 19.87 -3.53
CA THR A 357 15.90 19.13 -4.79
C THR A 357 16.13 17.63 -4.56
N ALA A 358 15.62 16.78 -5.45
CA ALA A 358 15.87 15.34 -5.38
C ALA A 358 17.38 15.00 -5.36
N PHE A 359 18.20 15.85 -5.96
CA PHE A 359 19.66 15.73 -5.97
C PHE A 359 20.28 16.01 -4.60
N GLU A 360 19.83 17.06 -3.91
CA GLU A 360 20.27 17.38 -2.56
C GLU A 360 19.88 16.27 -1.58
N VAL A 361 18.68 15.71 -1.73
CA VAL A 361 18.24 14.54 -0.94
C VAL A 361 19.14 13.33 -1.21
N ALA A 362 19.49 13.04 -2.47
CA ALA A 362 20.44 11.97 -2.77
C ALA A 362 21.83 12.21 -2.18
N ALA A 363 22.30 13.47 -2.14
CA ALA A 363 23.59 13.83 -1.58
C ALA A 363 23.63 13.63 -0.05
N GLU A 364 22.57 14.01 0.66
CA GLU A 364 22.44 13.83 2.11
C GLU A 364 22.43 12.34 2.52
N GLU A 365 21.73 11.50 1.75
CA GLU A 365 21.66 10.06 2.00
C GLU A 365 22.94 9.30 1.55
N GLY A 366 23.96 10.02 1.07
CA GLY A 366 25.24 9.42 0.64
C GLY A 366 25.19 8.70 -0.71
N HIS A 367 24.10 8.86 -1.46
CA HIS A 367 23.92 8.32 -2.81
C HIS A 367 24.30 9.32 -3.91
N GLY A 368 24.70 10.54 -3.53
CA GLY A 368 25.08 11.62 -4.42
C GLY A 368 26.10 11.21 -5.48
N GLY A 369 27.17 10.49 -5.12
CA GLY A 369 28.18 10.04 -6.10
C GLY A 369 27.59 9.13 -7.18
N ARG A 370 26.85 8.08 -6.79
CA ARG A 370 26.30 7.10 -7.73
C ARG A 370 25.23 7.70 -8.64
N ILE A 371 24.31 8.49 -8.09
CA ILE A 371 23.25 9.12 -8.89
C ILE A 371 23.83 10.23 -9.80
N MET A 372 24.82 10.99 -9.36
CA MET A 372 25.45 12.05 -10.15
C MET A 372 26.34 11.52 -11.28
N ASP A 373 27.19 10.52 -11.00
CA ASP A 373 28.06 9.87 -12.00
C ASP A 373 27.20 9.25 -13.11
N PHE A 374 26.10 8.65 -12.70
CA PHE A 374 25.18 7.91 -13.55
C PHE A 374 24.32 8.76 -14.48
N LEU A 375 23.87 9.94 -14.00
CA LEU A 375 23.08 10.85 -14.81
C LEU A 375 23.91 11.53 -15.90
N GLY A 376 25.22 11.28 -15.93
CA GLY A 376 26.14 11.93 -16.85
C GLY A 376 26.03 13.45 -16.73
N LEU A 377 25.53 13.98 -15.61
CA LEU A 377 25.31 15.41 -15.41
C LEU A 377 26.66 16.14 -15.34
N GLY A 378 27.67 15.47 -14.78
CA GLY A 378 29.07 15.86 -14.92
C GLY A 378 29.47 15.92 -16.40
N GLU A 379 29.34 14.83 -17.15
CA GLU A 379 29.67 14.80 -18.59
C GLU A 379 28.85 15.79 -19.44
N ALA A 380 27.59 16.03 -19.10
CA ALA A 380 26.67 16.92 -19.80
C ALA A 380 27.05 18.37 -19.57
N ILE A 381 27.36 18.77 -18.33
CA ILE A 381 27.94 20.07 -18.03
C ILE A 381 29.30 20.21 -18.75
N LEU A 382 30.17 19.20 -18.69
CA LEU A 382 31.50 19.21 -19.33
C LEU A 382 31.39 19.34 -20.85
N ALA A 383 30.46 18.62 -21.48
CA ALA A 383 30.19 18.70 -22.90
C ALA A 383 29.56 20.04 -23.31
N ALA A 384 28.64 20.58 -22.51
CA ALA A 384 28.05 21.89 -22.72
C ALA A 384 29.10 23.01 -22.56
N ALA A 385 29.95 22.92 -21.55
CA ALA A 385 31.09 23.81 -21.30
C ALA A 385 32.11 23.76 -22.45
N ARG A 386 32.40 22.56 -23.00
CA ARG A 386 33.24 22.39 -24.18
C ARG A 386 32.65 23.07 -25.42
N LYS A 387 31.33 22.93 -25.63
CA LYS A 387 30.63 23.51 -26.78
C LYS A 387 30.44 25.02 -26.64
N GLY A 388 30.33 25.54 -25.42
CA GLY A 388 30.03 26.95 -25.13
C GLY A 388 28.53 27.22 -25.01
N GLU A 389 27.71 26.20 -24.77
CA GLU A 389 26.26 26.33 -24.70
C GLU A 389 25.81 26.79 -23.30
N VAL A 390 25.79 28.10 -23.09
CA VAL A 390 25.42 28.73 -21.81
C VAL A 390 24.06 28.24 -21.28
N ARG A 391 23.04 28.14 -22.15
CA ARG A 391 21.71 27.65 -21.76
C ARG A 391 21.70 26.19 -21.32
N SER A 392 22.56 25.36 -21.91
CA SER A 392 22.68 23.94 -21.57
C SER A 392 23.46 23.76 -20.26
N VAL A 393 24.49 24.59 -20.02
CA VAL A 393 25.19 24.66 -18.73
C VAL A 393 24.25 25.10 -17.61
N ARG A 394 23.46 26.16 -17.84
CA ARG A 394 22.45 26.62 -16.86
C ARG A 394 21.43 25.53 -16.55
N ARG A 395 20.82 24.90 -17.57
CA ARG A 395 19.87 23.81 -17.36
C ARG A 395 20.46 22.64 -16.60
N ALA A 396 21.69 22.25 -16.90
CA ALA A 396 22.32 21.13 -16.22
C ALA A 396 22.65 21.48 -14.75
N ALA A 397 23.16 22.70 -14.49
CA ALA A 397 23.42 23.18 -13.14
C ALA A 397 22.13 23.38 -12.33
N ASP A 398 21.07 23.91 -12.94
CA ASP A 398 19.73 24.02 -12.32
C ASP A 398 19.11 22.62 -12.10
N GLY A 399 19.52 21.64 -12.91
CA GLY A 399 19.21 20.22 -12.75
C GLY A 399 20.13 19.48 -11.77
N GLY A 400 20.85 20.19 -10.89
CA GLY A 400 21.64 19.61 -9.81
C GLY A 400 23.04 19.11 -10.21
N ALA A 401 23.48 19.31 -11.45
CA ALA A 401 24.82 18.91 -11.85
C ALA A 401 25.90 19.71 -11.10
N SER A 402 26.89 19.00 -10.55
CA SER A 402 28.00 19.65 -9.85
C SER A 402 28.83 20.50 -10.81
N VAL A 403 28.99 21.77 -10.45
CA VAL A 403 29.86 22.74 -11.14
C VAL A 403 31.34 22.34 -11.06
N GLU A 404 31.70 21.46 -10.11
CA GLU A 404 33.05 20.93 -9.88
C GLU A 404 33.25 19.50 -10.41
N GLY A 405 32.28 18.96 -11.17
CA GLY A 405 32.35 17.61 -11.71
C GLY A 405 33.59 17.40 -12.59
N ARG A 406 34.41 16.40 -12.28
CA ARG A 406 35.65 16.11 -13.02
C ARG A 406 35.43 15.06 -14.11
N ASP A 407 36.07 15.23 -15.27
CA ASP A 407 36.10 14.23 -16.33
C ASP A 407 37.15 13.12 -16.07
N ALA A 408 37.28 12.16 -17.00
CA ALA A 408 38.26 11.08 -16.92
C ALA A 408 39.73 11.56 -16.90
N HIS A 409 39.98 12.82 -17.28
CA HIS A 409 41.29 13.48 -17.20
C HIS A 409 41.44 14.33 -15.93
N GLY A 410 40.43 14.34 -15.06
CA GLY A 410 40.41 15.13 -13.84
C GLY A 410 40.02 16.60 -14.04
N TRP A 411 39.52 16.98 -15.23
CA TRP A 411 39.22 18.37 -15.57
C TRP A 411 37.83 18.78 -15.14
N THR A 412 37.72 19.98 -14.56
CA THR A 412 36.44 20.60 -14.22
C THR A 412 35.77 21.25 -15.45
N PRO A 413 34.46 21.56 -15.40
CA PRO A 413 33.77 22.28 -16.46
C PRO A 413 34.42 23.62 -16.78
N LEU A 414 34.93 24.30 -15.74
CA LEU A 414 35.65 25.56 -15.87
C LEU A 414 36.96 25.38 -16.67
N MET A 415 37.74 24.34 -16.39
CA MET A 415 38.96 24.01 -17.17
C MET A 415 38.63 23.73 -18.64
N ARG A 416 37.55 22.97 -18.90
CA ARG A 416 37.10 22.65 -20.27
C ARG A 416 36.66 23.88 -21.04
N ALA A 417 35.88 24.75 -20.42
CA ALA A 417 35.44 26.02 -20.99
C ALA A 417 36.63 26.96 -21.24
N ALA A 418 37.59 27.00 -20.30
CA ALA A 418 38.78 27.83 -20.39
C ALA A 418 39.72 27.41 -21.52
N PHE A 419 39.99 26.11 -21.66
CA PHE A 419 40.78 25.56 -22.77
C PHE A 419 40.16 25.85 -24.14
N LYS A 420 38.82 25.82 -24.24
CA LYS A 420 38.11 26.14 -25.49
C LYS A 420 37.89 27.63 -25.73
N GLY A 421 38.15 28.50 -24.75
CA GLY A 421 38.01 29.94 -24.89
C GLY A 421 36.56 30.44 -24.84
N ARG A 422 35.68 29.74 -24.13
CA ARG A 422 34.25 30.08 -24.04
C ARG A 422 34.01 31.08 -22.91
N THR A 423 34.22 32.36 -23.19
CA THR A 423 34.16 33.46 -22.21
C THR A 423 32.82 33.54 -21.46
N ASP A 424 31.71 33.40 -22.17
CA ASP A 424 30.38 33.56 -21.58
C ASP A 424 30.04 32.40 -20.64
N THR A 425 30.42 31.17 -21.00
CA THR A 425 30.25 30.02 -20.11
C THR A 425 31.20 30.07 -18.91
N VAL A 426 32.41 30.63 -19.06
CA VAL A 426 33.34 30.81 -17.94
C VAL A 426 32.76 31.80 -16.93
N ARG A 427 32.21 32.92 -17.40
CA ARG A 427 31.53 33.89 -16.54
C ARG A 427 30.37 33.25 -15.78
N ASP A 428 29.49 32.55 -16.49
CA ASP A 428 28.35 31.88 -15.89
C ASP A 428 28.72 30.80 -14.87
N LEU A 429 29.81 30.05 -15.10
CA LEU A 429 30.30 29.04 -14.14
C LEU A 429 30.87 29.70 -12.88
N ILE A 430 31.61 30.80 -13.02
CA ILE A 430 32.15 31.57 -11.89
C ILE A 430 31.03 32.23 -11.08
N ASP A 431 30.04 32.84 -11.74
CA ASP A 431 28.87 33.45 -11.09
C ASP A 431 28.06 32.40 -10.29
N ARG A 432 28.16 31.13 -10.66
CA ARG A 432 27.55 29.99 -9.96
C ARG A 432 28.46 29.37 -8.88
N GLY A 433 29.60 29.98 -8.59
CA GLY A 433 30.49 29.57 -7.50
C GLY A 433 31.50 28.48 -7.86
N ALA A 434 31.85 28.31 -9.14
CA ALA A 434 32.94 27.41 -9.52
C ALA A 434 34.28 27.86 -8.91
N ASP A 435 35.07 26.93 -8.38
CA ASP A 435 36.38 27.20 -7.82
C ASP A 435 37.39 27.51 -8.94
N VAL A 436 37.85 28.76 -8.95
CA VAL A 436 38.75 29.31 -9.98
C VAL A 436 40.15 28.68 -9.88
N ASP A 437 40.56 28.27 -8.68
CA ASP A 437 41.86 27.67 -8.39
C ASP A 437 41.80 26.14 -8.30
N ALA A 438 40.65 25.52 -8.64
CA ALA A 438 40.53 24.08 -8.73
C ALA A 438 41.64 23.51 -9.62
N ALA A 439 42.32 22.47 -9.12
CA ALA A 439 43.44 21.83 -9.79
C ALA A 439 43.18 20.34 -10.08
N ASP A 440 43.60 19.86 -11.24
CA ASP A 440 43.56 18.44 -11.60
C ASP A 440 44.67 17.64 -10.87
N ALA A 441 44.77 16.34 -11.17
CA ALA A 441 45.77 15.47 -10.55
C ALA A 441 47.23 15.85 -10.90
N GLU A 442 47.44 16.58 -11.99
CA GLU A 442 48.74 17.12 -12.41
C GLU A 442 48.97 18.56 -11.93
N GLY A 443 48.06 19.13 -11.13
CA GLY A 443 48.12 20.51 -10.67
C GLY A 443 47.76 21.55 -11.74
N TYR A 444 47.14 21.16 -12.86
CA TYR A 444 46.63 22.13 -13.83
C TYR A 444 45.37 22.80 -13.31
N THR A 445 45.36 24.12 -13.41
CA THR A 445 44.20 24.97 -13.08
C THR A 445 43.57 25.52 -14.35
N ALA A 446 42.38 26.12 -14.23
CA ALA A 446 41.72 26.77 -15.37
C ALA A 446 42.60 27.85 -16.04
N LEU A 447 43.45 28.54 -15.26
CA LEU A 447 44.40 29.52 -15.77
C LEU A 447 45.52 28.88 -16.61
N HIS A 448 46.04 27.72 -16.19
CA HIS A 448 47.01 26.94 -16.98
C HIS A 448 46.41 26.50 -18.33
N CYS A 449 45.16 26.02 -18.32
CA CYS A 449 44.45 25.63 -19.54
C CYS A 449 44.23 26.83 -20.49
N ALA A 450 43.85 28.00 -19.96
CA ALA A 450 43.69 29.22 -20.75
C ALA A 450 45.03 29.71 -21.34
N ALA A 451 46.12 29.58 -20.58
CA ALA A 451 47.47 29.94 -20.99
C ALA A 451 47.99 29.06 -22.12
N GLU A 452 47.84 27.74 -22.02
CA GLU A 452 48.21 26.78 -23.06
C GLU A 452 47.43 27.01 -24.36
N ALA A 453 46.12 27.23 -24.25
CA ALA A 453 45.26 27.49 -25.39
C ALA A 453 45.40 28.92 -25.97
N GLY A 454 46.10 29.82 -25.28
CA GLY A 454 46.30 31.21 -25.71
C GLY A 454 45.06 32.10 -25.63
N ARG A 455 44.14 31.81 -24.69
CA ARG A 455 42.85 32.51 -24.54
C ARG A 455 42.99 33.71 -23.61
N ALA A 456 43.47 34.82 -24.16
CA ALA A 456 43.71 36.08 -23.44
C ALA A 456 42.48 36.59 -22.67
N ASP A 457 41.30 36.58 -23.29
CA ASP A 457 40.08 37.11 -22.68
C ASP A 457 39.61 36.27 -21.48
N VAL A 458 39.76 34.94 -21.58
CA VAL A 458 39.45 34.03 -20.47
C VAL A 458 40.48 34.18 -19.36
N ALA A 459 41.77 34.30 -19.68
CA ALA A 459 42.81 34.51 -18.68
C ALA A 459 42.58 35.81 -17.90
N ASP A 460 42.22 36.91 -18.58
CA ASP A 460 41.86 38.18 -17.94
C ASP A 460 40.62 38.05 -17.03
N LEU A 461 39.59 37.31 -17.47
CA LEU A 461 38.41 37.02 -16.65
C LEU A 461 38.75 36.20 -15.39
N LEU A 462 39.57 35.15 -15.52
CA LEU A 462 39.98 34.31 -14.39
C LEU A 462 40.81 35.12 -13.37
N LEU A 463 41.76 35.94 -13.85
CA LEU A 463 42.57 36.81 -12.98
C LEU A 463 41.75 37.86 -12.25
N LYS A 464 40.76 38.47 -12.92
CA LYS A 464 39.82 39.41 -12.30
C LYS A 464 38.97 38.76 -11.20
N ASN A 465 38.70 37.47 -11.32
CA ASN A 465 37.97 36.66 -10.34
C ASN A 465 38.88 35.96 -9.33
N GLY A 466 40.14 36.38 -9.20
CA GLY A 466 41.03 35.96 -8.11
C GLY A 466 41.92 34.75 -8.40
N ALA A 467 42.00 34.27 -9.65
CA ALA A 467 42.88 33.15 -10.00
C ALA A 467 44.35 33.41 -9.61
N ASN A 468 44.97 32.45 -8.95
CA ASN A 468 46.35 32.59 -8.50
C ASN A 468 47.35 32.29 -9.63
N ALA A 469 47.92 33.37 -10.19
CA ALA A 469 48.92 33.31 -11.26
C ALA A 469 50.25 32.64 -10.87
N LYS A 470 50.51 32.44 -9.57
CA LYS A 470 51.73 31.78 -9.05
C LYS A 470 51.57 30.28 -8.82
N THR A 471 50.40 29.72 -9.13
CA THR A 471 50.19 28.27 -9.04
C THR A 471 51.15 27.55 -9.98
N THR A 472 51.70 26.43 -9.50
CA THR A 472 52.60 25.58 -10.28
C THR A 472 51.96 24.22 -10.50
N THR A 473 52.14 23.70 -11.71
CA THR A 473 51.81 22.31 -12.04
C THR A 473 52.77 21.35 -11.33
N ALA A 474 52.47 20.06 -11.33
CA ALA A 474 53.35 19.00 -10.80
C ALA A 474 54.75 18.97 -11.47
N LYS A 475 54.87 19.55 -12.67
CA LYS A 475 56.14 19.72 -13.40
C LYS A 475 56.88 21.00 -13.00
N GLY A 476 56.41 21.72 -11.99
CA GLY A 476 56.97 22.99 -11.50
C GLY A 476 56.70 24.18 -12.41
N ARG A 477 55.91 24.03 -13.49
CA ARG A 477 55.68 25.08 -14.47
C ARG A 477 54.53 25.99 -14.06
N THR A 478 54.74 27.29 -14.20
CA THR A 478 53.72 28.34 -14.00
C THR A 478 52.90 28.59 -15.27
N ALA A 479 51.71 29.19 -15.14
CA ALA A 479 50.89 29.57 -16.29
C ALA A 479 51.64 30.49 -17.28
N THR A 480 52.52 31.37 -16.79
CA THR A 480 53.38 32.23 -17.62
C THR A 480 54.37 31.42 -18.47
N GLU A 481 55.03 30.43 -17.86
CA GLU A 481 55.98 29.56 -18.57
C GLU A 481 55.28 28.71 -19.63
N ILE A 482 54.08 28.20 -19.33
CA ILE A 482 53.27 27.45 -20.29
C ILE A 482 52.86 28.34 -21.47
N ALA A 483 52.40 29.57 -21.21
CA ALA A 483 52.07 30.52 -22.27
C ALA A 483 53.28 30.90 -23.13
N ALA A 484 54.46 31.07 -22.51
CA ALA A 484 55.71 31.38 -23.20
C ALA A 484 56.17 30.21 -24.08
N ALA A 485 56.13 28.98 -23.56
CA ALA A 485 56.45 27.76 -24.31
C ALA A 485 55.50 27.52 -25.49
N ALA A 486 54.22 27.88 -25.35
CA ALA A 486 53.22 27.79 -26.41
C ALA A 486 53.24 28.99 -27.39
N GLY A 487 54.16 29.96 -27.21
CA GLY A 487 54.30 31.15 -28.07
C GLY A 487 53.13 32.13 -27.98
N LYS A 488 52.36 32.12 -26.89
CA LYS A 488 51.14 32.93 -26.71
C LYS A 488 51.45 34.28 -26.06
N SER A 489 52.17 35.12 -26.81
CA SER A 489 52.68 36.42 -26.36
C SER A 489 51.63 37.40 -25.79
N LYS A 490 50.37 37.34 -26.23
CA LYS A 490 49.28 38.13 -25.64
C LYS A 490 48.96 37.71 -24.19
N VAL A 491 48.96 36.41 -23.90
CA VAL A 491 48.67 35.89 -22.56
C VAL A 491 49.86 36.13 -21.62
N VAL A 492 51.09 35.98 -22.14
CA VAL A 492 52.31 36.30 -21.38
C VAL A 492 52.29 37.75 -20.89
N ARG A 493 52.02 38.71 -21.78
CA ARG A 493 51.92 40.14 -21.41
C ARG A 493 50.82 40.42 -20.39
N LEU A 494 49.69 39.71 -20.46
CA LEU A 494 48.61 39.85 -19.49
C LEU A 494 49.01 39.32 -18.12
N LEU A 495 49.61 38.13 -18.07
CA LEU A 495 50.06 37.49 -16.84
C LEU A 495 51.22 38.23 -16.17
N GLU A 496 52.15 38.80 -16.95
CA GLU A 496 53.23 39.66 -16.44
C GLU A 496 52.67 40.96 -15.85
N LYS A 497 51.70 41.57 -16.54
CA LYS A 497 51.02 42.78 -16.06
C LYS A 497 50.22 42.52 -14.78
N SER A 498 49.56 41.37 -14.66
CA SER A 498 48.84 41.00 -13.44
C SER A 498 49.77 40.49 -12.32
N GLY A 499 50.92 39.89 -12.66
CA GLY A 499 51.90 39.38 -11.71
C GLY A 499 52.60 40.48 -10.89
N GLY A 500 52.60 41.72 -11.39
CA GLY A 500 53.03 42.92 -10.65
C GLY A 500 51.97 43.49 -9.68
N MET A 501 50.71 43.07 -9.78
CA MET A 501 49.63 43.46 -8.88
C MET A 501 49.55 42.47 -7.69
N GLY A 502 50.64 42.37 -6.94
CA GLY A 502 50.65 41.62 -5.69
C GLY A 502 49.60 42.16 -4.72
N ARG A 503 48.89 41.25 -4.06
CA ARG A 503 48.01 41.45 -2.89
C ARG A 503 48.18 42.84 -2.25
N LYS A 504 47.17 43.69 -2.36
CA LYS A 504 46.89 44.61 -1.25
C LYS A 504 46.31 43.74 -0.15
N ASP A 505 47.09 43.56 0.90
CA ASP A 505 46.67 42.90 2.13
C ASP A 505 45.35 43.50 2.60
N VAL A 506 44.29 42.69 2.56
CA VAL A 506 43.16 42.86 3.47
C VAL A 506 43.37 41.80 4.54
N SER A 507 44.14 42.18 5.55
CA SER A 507 44.20 41.48 6.82
C SER A 507 42.83 41.52 7.51
N GLU A 508 42.49 40.39 8.12
CA GLU A 508 41.48 40.20 9.18
C GLU A 508 39.99 40.30 8.81
N LYS A 509 39.37 39.13 8.61
CA LYS A 509 38.55 38.51 9.67
C LYS A 509 38.20 37.05 9.36
N ALA A 510 38.83 36.18 10.14
CA ALA A 510 38.36 34.91 10.70
C ALA A 510 37.55 33.93 9.83
N ALA A 511 38.20 32.82 9.46
CA ALA A 511 37.60 31.48 9.47
C ALA A 511 38.39 30.59 10.45
N PRO A 512 37.73 29.72 11.22
CA PRO A 512 38.37 28.93 12.27
C PRO A 512 39.17 27.77 11.67
N ALA A 513 40.33 27.53 12.27
CA ALA A 513 41.23 26.44 11.92
C ALA A 513 40.60 25.07 12.24
N VAL A 514 40.53 24.20 11.23
CA VAL A 514 40.43 22.75 11.42
C VAL A 514 41.82 22.17 11.22
N ALA A 515 42.47 21.83 12.33
CA ALA A 515 43.76 21.17 12.36
C ALA A 515 43.59 19.67 12.03
N LYS A 516 44.36 19.18 11.05
CA LYS A 516 44.71 17.76 10.93
C LYS A 516 46.00 17.52 11.74
N GLY A 517 45.96 16.53 12.63
CA GLY A 517 47.15 15.97 13.31
C GLY A 517 46.86 14.56 13.79
N GLY A 518 47.68 13.60 13.36
CA GLY A 518 47.47 12.17 13.61
C GLY A 518 47.96 11.65 14.96
N SER A 519 47.48 10.45 15.29
CA SER A 519 48.09 9.34 16.04
C SER A 519 48.94 9.65 17.30
N MET A 520 48.42 9.32 18.48
CA MET A 520 49.04 8.34 19.39
C MET A 520 48.23 8.10 20.69
N ASP A 521 48.42 6.89 21.18
CA ASP A 521 47.74 6.11 22.21
C ASP A 521 48.04 6.54 23.67
N ARG A 522 47.06 6.41 24.58
CA ARG A 522 47.14 5.79 25.94
C ARG A 522 46.04 6.23 26.94
N ARG A 523 45.34 5.20 27.43
CA ARG A 523 44.89 4.93 28.82
C ARG A 523 43.85 5.83 29.52
N ARG A 524 42.72 5.18 29.83
CA ARG A 524 41.96 5.12 31.11
C ARG A 524 42.01 6.35 32.04
N ARG A 525 40.83 6.92 32.30
CA ARG A 525 40.17 6.98 33.64
C ARG A 525 38.79 7.64 33.49
N GLY A 526 37.76 7.02 34.06
CA GLY A 526 36.40 7.58 34.09
C GLY A 526 36.17 8.52 35.27
N ARG A 527 35.11 9.34 35.17
CA ARG A 527 34.23 9.71 36.29
C ARG A 527 33.00 10.51 35.80
N LYS A 528 31.82 9.94 36.09
CA LYS A 528 30.55 10.53 36.57
C LYS A 528 30.30 12.06 36.38
N GLY A 529 29.22 12.38 35.65
CA GLY A 529 27.93 12.86 36.20
C GLY A 529 27.80 14.29 36.75
N SER A 530 26.94 15.10 36.12
CA SER A 530 25.95 16.04 36.70
C SER A 530 25.20 16.74 35.55
N SER A 531 23.89 16.55 35.39
CA SER A 531 22.79 17.32 36.00
C SER A 531 22.88 18.84 35.73
N GLY A 532 21.98 19.34 34.88
CA GLY A 532 21.77 20.76 34.63
C GLY A 532 20.46 20.99 33.89
N ALA A 533 19.35 20.98 34.63
CA ALA A 533 18.03 21.36 34.17
C ALA A 533 17.98 22.87 33.85
N ILE A 534 17.32 23.25 32.77
CA ILE A 534 16.89 24.64 32.53
C ILE A 534 15.39 24.63 32.22
N ARG A 535 14.61 25.11 33.19
CA ARG A 535 13.23 25.59 33.04
C ARG A 535 13.27 27.04 32.59
N PHE A 536 12.50 27.39 31.56
CA PHE A 536 11.80 28.66 31.39
C PHE A 536 10.48 28.29 30.73
N GLY A 537 9.30 28.63 31.22
CA GLY A 537 8.89 29.93 31.74
C GLY A 537 7.82 30.42 30.78
N GLY A 538 6.54 30.19 31.11
CA GLY A 538 5.41 30.46 30.23
C GLY A 538 5.18 31.95 29.97
N GLY A 539 4.62 32.24 28.81
CA GLY A 539 4.07 33.54 28.44
C GLY A 539 2.93 33.31 27.45
N LYS A 540 1.70 33.49 27.92
CA LYS A 540 0.49 33.61 27.11
C LYS A 540 0.42 35.05 26.60
N GLU A 541 0.40 35.25 25.29
CA GLU A 541 -0.22 36.43 24.70
C GLU A 541 -0.99 35.99 23.45
N GLY A 542 -2.29 36.25 23.48
CA GLY A 542 -3.20 36.00 22.37
C GLY A 542 -3.07 37.12 21.34
N PHE A 543 -3.16 36.74 20.08
CA PHE A 543 -3.43 37.66 18.97
C PHE A 543 -4.56 37.05 18.14
N GLU A 544 -5.72 37.69 18.22
CA GLU A 544 -6.77 37.62 17.21
C GLU A 544 -6.21 38.18 15.89
N ALA A 545 -6.36 37.43 14.80
CA ALA A 545 -6.15 37.93 13.45
C ALA A 545 -7.40 37.65 12.63
N ALA A 546 -7.95 38.76 12.12
CA ALA A 546 -9.21 38.88 11.44
C ALA A 546 -9.29 38.08 10.13
N ALA A 547 -10.45 37.47 9.91
CA ALA A 547 -10.87 36.94 8.62
C ALA A 547 -11.16 38.10 7.66
N VAL A 548 -10.40 38.16 6.56
CA VAL A 548 -10.74 38.99 5.39
C VAL A 548 -11.38 38.06 4.36
N THR A 549 -12.69 38.16 4.22
CA THR A 549 -13.46 37.57 3.13
C THR A 549 -13.28 38.43 1.88
N VAL A 550 -12.63 37.89 0.85
CA VAL A 550 -12.60 38.50 -0.48
C VAL A 550 -13.67 37.80 -1.32
N GLY A 551 -14.81 38.46 -1.51
CA GLY A 551 -15.83 38.04 -2.47
C GLY A 551 -15.38 38.34 -3.89
N TRP A 552 -15.48 37.36 -4.79
CA TRP A 552 -15.36 37.58 -6.22
C TRP A 552 -16.75 37.51 -6.84
N SER A 553 -17.19 38.64 -7.38
CA SER A 553 -18.33 38.76 -8.28
C SER A 553 -17.80 39.15 -9.65
N HIS A 554 -17.85 38.22 -10.61
CA HIS A 554 -18.52 38.40 -11.90
C HIS A 554 -18.57 37.12 -12.71
#